data_AF-H3SNG1-F1
#
_entry.id   AF-H3SNG1-F1
#
_cell.length_a   1.000
_cell.length_b   1.000
_cell.length_c   1.000
_cell.angle_alpha   90.00
_cell.angle_beta   90.00
_cell.angle_gamma   90.00
#
_symmetry.space_group_name_H-M   'P 1'
#
loop_
_entity.id
_entity.type
_entity.pdbx_description
1 polymer ?
#
loop_
_entity_poly.entity_id
_entity_poly.type
_entity_poly.pdbx_seq_one_letter_code
_entity_poly.pdbx_strand_id
1 'polypeptide(L)'
;MKLQGERIELTLSTEQDLDFLCRMECDKDLWHFEESVPSVEEARENCLEKFAVDEDEEGASYDFVVRLASDQTATPIGIAQIWSYVDWRKSWEIGFAIIPEYGGHGYGREAAELLLALAFNKFGAHKVVGMCNAHNHRSSALMEHIGMRREGVFKEELYWNERWTDQYFYSILDSEYAAQAKFGMMYRSFFVSQHDQDYHPEVACGVASLLMLLRYHQLADEVTFLLLAQELRLTDPPAIKGYQATDPPIGVYPEDVYRFLLDRKILFRVSFFKHEWETCLLSGPIMVLMRDDGDEFEPHGHWVVVVDKEGPVFTYLDPWYKGDSGEYVRQIEESAFFECFTGCACQIIQKGHGVTKFIPVSEGERQL
;
A
#
# COMPACT_ATOMS: atom_id res chain seq x y z
N MET A 1 14.50 -20.70 -14.08
CA MET A 1 13.55 -20.22 -13.05
C MET A 1 12.30 -19.63 -13.71
N LYS A 2 11.11 -19.73 -13.10
CA LYS A 2 9.85 -19.12 -13.59
C LYS A 2 9.05 -18.55 -12.41
N LEU A 3 8.47 -17.36 -12.55
CA LEU A 3 7.59 -16.72 -11.59
C LEU A 3 6.20 -16.52 -12.20
N GLN A 4 5.16 -16.82 -11.42
CA GLN A 4 3.77 -16.79 -11.88
C GLN A 4 3.01 -15.66 -11.20
N GLY A 5 2.49 -14.73 -11.98
CA GLY A 5 1.51 -13.73 -11.56
C GLY A 5 0.08 -14.16 -11.92
N GLU A 6 -0.87 -13.25 -11.68
CA GLU A 6 -2.29 -13.44 -12.02
C GLU A 6 -2.53 -13.32 -13.52
N ARG A 7 -1.89 -12.35 -14.17
CA ARG A 7 -2.08 -12.00 -15.58
C ARG A 7 -0.81 -12.14 -16.40
N ILE A 8 0.35 -12.18 -15.75
CA ILE A 8 1.64 -12.35 -16.41
C ILE A 8 2.42 -13.54 -15.82
N GLU A 9 3.42 -13.96 -16.56
CA GLU A 9 4.48 -14.84 -16.09
C GLU A 9 5.84 -14.25 -16.43
N LEU A 10 6.82 -14.45 -15.54
CA LEU A 10 8.22 -14.10 -15.77
C LEU A 10 9.00 -15.39 -16.01
N THR A 11 9.57 -15.55 -17.21
CA THR A 11 10.52 -16.63 -17.49
C THR A 11 11.89 -16.04 -17.75
N LEU A 12 12.94 -16.74 -17.35
CA LEU A 12 14.29 -16.34 -17.70
C LEU A 12 14.40 -16.16 -19.22
N SER A 13 15.14 -15.14 -19.62
CA SER A 13 15.48 -14.89 -21.01
C SER A 13 16.34 -16.04 -21.56
N THR A 14 16.11 -16.38 -22.82
CA THR A 14 16.89 -17.40 -23.53
C THR A 14 17.24 -16.92 -24.93
N GLU A 15 18.09 -17.65 -25.65
CA GLU A 15 18.38 -17.36 -27.06
C GLU A 15 17.12 -17.29 -27.95
N GLN A 16 16.02 -17.95 -27.57
CA GLN A 16 14.75 -17.87 -28.32
C GLN A 16 14.09 -16.49 -28.25
N ASP A 17 14.44 -15.71 -27.22
CA ASP A 17 13.91 -14.37 -27.00
C ASP A 17 14.79 -13.28 -27.62
N LEU A 18 15.92 -13.64 -28.25
CA LEU A 18 16.93 -12.71 -28.75
C LEU A 18 16.32 -11.62 -29.65
N ASP A 19 15.47 -12.00 -30.60
CA ASP A 19 14.83 -11.05 -31.51
C ASP A 19 13.90 -10.06 -30.79
N PHE A 20 13.24 -10.51 -29.72
CA PHE A 20 12.37 -9.67 -28.90
C PHE A 20 13.19 -8.72 -28.03
N LEU A 21 14.23 -9.23 -27.37
CA LEU A 21 15.13 -8.46 -26.51
C LEU A 21 15.86 -7.38 -27.30
N CYS A 22 16.47 -7.73 -28.44
CA CYS A 22 17.14 -6.76 -29.32
C CYS A 22 16.18 -5.66 -29.78
N ARG A 23 14.92 -6.01 -30.10
CA ARG A 23 13.92 -5.01 -30.50
C ARG A 23 13.62 -4.04 -29.36
N MET A 24 13.46 -4.54 -28.14
CA MET A 24 13.22 -3.68 -26.98
C MET A 24 14.43 -2.80 -26.68
N GLU A 25 15.63 -3.37 -26.55
CA GLU A 25 16.87 -2.64 -26.24
C GLU A 25 17.13 -1.48 -27.23
N CYS A 26 16.81 -1.65 -28.51
CA CYS A 26 17.01 -0.63 -29.53
C CYS A 26 15.86 0.40 -29.66
N ASP A 27 14.75 0.23 -28.93
CA ASP A 27 13.57 1.08 -29.06
C ASP A 27 13.74 2.39 -28.27
N LYS A 28 13.98 3.49 -28.99
CA LYS A 28 14.15 4.84 -28.41
C LYS A 28 12.88 5.40 -27.77
N ASP A 29 11.71 4.97 -28.21
CA ASP A 29 10.44 5.43 -27.65
C ASP A 29 10.17 4.70 -26.33
N LEU A 30 10.55 3.42 -26.24
CA LEU A 30 10.51 2.65 -25.00
C LEU A 30 11.51 3.19 -23.98
N TRP A 31 12.77 3.32 -24.38
CA TRP A 31 13.88 3.82 -23.56
C TRP A 31 14.00 5.34 -23.60
N HIS A 32 12.87 6.03 -23.73
CA HIS A 32 12.81 7.47 -23.89
C HIS A 32 13.60 8.22 -22.82
N PHE A 33 13.71 7.67 -21.60
CA PHE A 33 14.36 8.30 -20.44
C PHE A 33 15.83 7.88 -20.23
N GLU A 34 16.37 7.00 -21.07
CA GLU A 34 17.76 6.58 -21.04
C GLU A 34 18.65 7.55 -21.83
N GLU A 35 19.95 7.58 -21.49
CA GLU A 35 20.92 8.48 -22.14
C GLU A 35 21.20 8.05 -23.58
N SER A 36 21.13 6.75 -23.86
CA SER A 36 21.31 6.18 -25.19
C SER A 36 20.69 4.80 -25.28
N VAL A 37 20.48 4.33 -26.51
CA VAL A 37 20.11 2.93 -26.80
C VAL A 37 21.20 2.30 -27.66
N PRO A 38 21.51 1.01 -27.47
CA PRO A 38 22.47 0.30 -28.30
C PRO A 38 21.99 0.16 -29.76
N SER A 39 22.94 -0.02 -30.66
CA SER A 39 22.66 -0.54 -32.01
C SER A 39 22.14 -1.98 -31.95
N VAL A 40 21.56 -2.47 -33.05
CA VAL A 40 21.02 -3.85 -33.12
C VAL A 40 22.13 -4.86 -32.94
N GLU A 41 23.30 -4.59 -33.52
CA GLU A 41 24.50 -5.42 -33.38
C GLU A 41 24.97 -5.47 -31.92
N GLU A 42 25.11 -4.32 -31.26
CA GLU A 42 25.51 -4.23 -29.85
C GLU A 42 24.48 -4.90 -28.93
N ALA A 43 23.18 -4.66 -29.14
CA ALA A 43 22.13 -5.30 -28.35
C ALA A 43 22.18 -6.83 -28.46
N ARG A 44 22.45 -7.33 -29.67
CA ARG A 44 22.57 -8.76 -29.93
C ARG A 44 23.80 -9.36 -29.28
N GLU A 45 24.95 -8.68 -29.36
CA GLU A 45 26.18 -9.11 -28.69
C GLU A 45 25.99 -9.14 -27.17
N ASN A 46 25.47 -8.07 -26.57
CA ASN A 46 25.19 -7.99 -25.14
C ASN A 46 24.25 -9.12 -24.65
N CYS A 47 23.19 -9.43 -25.40
CA CYS A 47 22.29 -10.53 -25.06
C CYS A 47 23.01 -11.90 -25.13
N LEU A 48 23.80 -12.14 -26.17
CA LEU A 48 24.53 -13.40 -26.34
C LEU A 48 25.61 -13.58 -25.26
N GLU A 49 26.30 -12.51 -24.88
CA GLU A 49 27.27 -12.54 -23.78
C GLU A 49 26.57 -12.92 -22.47
N LYS A 50 25.43 -12.31 -22.17
CA LYS A 50 24.61 -12.65 -20.98
C LYS A 50 24.17 -14.11 -20.97
N PHE A 51 23.80 -14.68 -22.12
CA PHE A 51 23.43 -16.10 -22.23
C PHE A 51 24.60 -17.07 -22.10
N ALA A 52 25.83 -16.60 -22.31
CA ALA A 52 27.04 -17.41 -22.23
C ALA A 52 27.62 -17.48 -20.80
N VAL A 53 27.18 -16.64 -19.87
CA VAL A 53 27.59 -16.66 -18.47
C VAL A 53 26.78 -17.73 -17.73
N ASP A 54 27.46 -18.65 -17.04
CA ASP A 54 26.80 -19.66 -16.20
C ASP A 54 26.14 -18.97 -14.99
N GLU A 55 24.89 -19.33 -14.68
CA GLU A 55 24.09 -18.77 -13.57
C GLU A 55 24.76 -18.92 -12.17
N ASP A 56 25.80 -19.75 -12.08
CA ASP A 56 26.53 -20.08 -10.84
C ASP A 56 27.83 -19.25 -10.64
N GLU A 57 28.24 -18.38 -11.59
CA GLU A 57 29.39 -17.48 -11.39
C GLU A 57 29.02 -16.22 -10.57
N GLU A 58 29.92 -15.81 -9.66
CA GLU A 58 29.72 -14.79 -8.63
C GLU A 58 29.16 -13.45 -9.18
N GLY A 59 27.84 -13.26 -9.01
CA GLY A 59 27.13 -12.03 -9.36
C GLY A 59 25.73 -12.33 -9.87
N ALA A 60 24.80 -12.70 -8.97
CA ALA A 60 23.47 -13.15 -9.36
C ALA A 60 22.68 -12.02 -10.05
N SER A 61 22.59 -12.08 -11.38
CA SER A 61 21.73 -11.25 -12.22
C SER A 61 20.75 -12.15 -12.95
N TYR A 62 19.47 -11.81 -12.89
CA TYR A 62 18.40 -12.56 -13.53
C TYR A 62 17.61 -11.64 -14.46
N ASP A 63 17.71 -11.93 -15.75
CA ASP A 63 16.96 -11.27 -16.80
C ASP A 63 15.72 -12.10 -17.13
N PHE A 64 14.54 -11.55 -16.91
CA PHE A 64 13.28 -12.17 -17.25
C PHE A 64 12.61 -11.46 -18.43
N VAL A 65 11.94 -12.26 -19.25
CA VAL A 65 10.95 -11.75 -20.21
C VAL A 65 9.55 -11.90 -19.59
N VAL A 66 8.79 -10.81 -19.66
CA VAL A 66 7.40 -10.72 -19.17
C VAL A 66 6.48 -11.24 -20.26
N ARG A 67 5.66 -12.26 -19.96
CA ARG A 67 4.69 -12.85 -20.90
C ARG A 67 3.28 -12.80 -20.35
N LEU A 68 2.28 -12.73 -21.24
CA LEU A 68 0.88 -12.85 -20.85
C LEU A 68 0.54 -14.28 -20.44
N ALA A 69 -0.07 -14.44 -19.27
CA ALA A 69 -0.46 -15.76 -18.73
C ALA A 69 -1.74 -16.31 -19.39
N SER A 70 -2.60 -15.44 -19.94
CA SER A 70 -3.88 -15.81 -20.55
C SER A 70 -3.77 -16.35 -21.98
N ASP A 71 -2.57 -16.30 -22.56
CA ASP A 71 -2.33 -16.64 -23.96
C ASP A 71 -1.60 -17.98 -24.07
N GLN A 72 -2.15 -18.90 -24.88
CA GLN A 72 -1.49 -20.18 -25.18
C GLN A 72 -0.13 -20.00 -25.86
N THR A 73 0.11 -18.84 -26.49
CA THR A 73 1.36 -18.53 -27.17
C THR A 73 2.39 -17.86 -26.27
N ALA A 74 2.05 -17.55 -25.01
CA ALA A 74 2.91 -16.88 -24.04
C ALA A 74 3.56 -15.62 -24.64
N THR A 75 2.75 -14.74 -25.23
CA THR A 75 3.21 -13.53 -25.93
C THR A 75 4.12 -12.69 -25.03
N PRO A 76 5.37 -12.35 -25.46
CA PRO A 76 6.26 -11.49 -24.71
C PRO A 76 5.83 -10.02 -24.83
N ILE A 77 5.78 -9.32 -23.70
CA ILE A 77 5.27 -7.96 -23.57
C ILE A 77 6.20 -7.01 -22.83
N GLY A 78 7.33 -7.50 -22.32
CA GLY A 78 8.29 -6.67 -21.62
C GLY A 78 9.47 -7.45 -21.06
N ILE A 79 10.28 -6.74 -20.26
CA ILE A 79 11.40 -7.30 -19.50
C ILE A 79 11.29 -6.89 -18.03
N ALA A 80 11.83 -7.75 -17.17
CA ALA A 80 11.93 -7.54 -15.74
C ALA A 80 13.27 -8.11 -15.28
N GLN A 81 14.08 -7.32 -14.60
CA GLN A 81 15.47 -7.64 -14.28
C GLN A 81 15.72 -7.43 -12.81
N ILE A 82 16.57 -8.28 -12.23
CA ILE A 82 16.98 -8.19 -10.83
C ILE A 82 18.43 -8.63 -10.69
N TRP A 83 19.26 -7.82 -10.05
CA TRP A 83 20.67 -8.12 -9.85
C TRP A 83 21.17 -7.76 -8.45
N SER A 84 22.22 -8.45 -8.02
CA SER A 84 22.91 -8.13 -6.77
C SER A 84 23.54 -6.74 -6.89
N TYR A 85 23.03 -5.79 -6.10
CA TYR A 85 23.50 -4.41 -6.08
C TYR A 85 24.72 -4.27 -5.19
N VAL A 86 24.61 -4.75 -3.94
CA VAL A 86 25.72 -4.86 -3.01
C VAL A 86 25.56 -6.15 -2.21
N ASP A 87 26.26 -7.19 -2.66
CA ASP A 87 26.12 -8.57 -2.16
C ASP A 87 26.27 -8.70 -0.64
N TRP A 88 27.35 -8.15 -0.07
CA TRP A 88 27.60 -8.24 1.37
C TRP A 88 26.57 -7.47 2.23
N ARG A 89 25.81 -6.54 1.63
CA ARG A 89 24.68 -5.84 2.27
C ARG A 89 23.35 -6.53 2.01
N LYS A 90 23.34 -7.64 1.26
CA LYS A 90 22.13 -8.31 0.77
C LYS A 90 21.18 -7.33 0.08
N SER A 91 21.76 -6.40 -0.68
CA SER A 91 21.00 -5.39 -1.43
C SER A 91 20.87 -5.80 -2.88
N TRP A 92 19.66 -5.70 -3.41
CA TRP A 92 19.32 -6.03 -4.79
C TRP A 92 18.73 -4.82 -5.49
N GLU A 93 18.87 -4.75 -6.80
CA GLU A 93 18.25 -3.73 -7.63
C GLU A 93 17.27 -4.39 -8.61
N ILE A 94 16.17 -3.69 -8.89
CA ILE A 94 15.16 -4.15 -9.86
C ILE A 94 14.99 -3.13 -10.99
N GLY A 95 14.80 -3.65 -12.20
CA GLY A 95 14.45 -2.90 -13.40
C GLY A 95 13.29 -3.55 -14.13
N PHE A 96 12.48 -2.77 -14.85
CA PHE A 96 11.35 -3.29 -15.62
C PHE A 96 11.00 -2.35 -16.77
N ALA A 97 10.56 -2.92 -17.89
CA ALA A 97 10.01 -2.18 -19.01
C ALA A 97 8.90 -3.00 -19.68
N ILE A 98 7.80 -2.34 -20.04
CA ILE A 98 6.66 -2.95 -20.75
C ILE A 98 6.50 -2.20 -22.06
N ILE A 99 6.35 -2.93 -23.16
CA ILE A 99 6.20 -2.31 -24.49
C ILE A 99 4.94 -1.43 -24.53
N PRO A 100 4.95 -0.31 -25.28
CA PRO A 100 3.90 0.71 -25.20
C PRO A 100 2.48 0.18 -25.42
N GLU A 101 2.29 -0.83 -26.27
CA GLU A 101 1.00 -1.45 -26.60
C GLU A 101 0.32 -2.08 -25.38
N TYR A 102 1.11 -2.51 -24.39
CA TYR A 102 0.64 -3.13 -23.15
C TYR A 102 0.77 -2.19 -21.93
N GLY A 103 1.24 -0.96 -22.14
CA GLY A 103 1.34 0.07 -21.10
C GLY A 103 -0.03 0.43 -20.49
N GLY A 104 -0.05 0.88 -19.24
CA GLY A 104 -1.27 1.36 -18.57
C GLY A 104 -2.22 0.28 -18.02
N HIS A 105 -1.92 -1.01 -18.24
CA HIS A 105 -2.74 -2.13 -17.77
C HIS A 105 -2.27 -2.74 -16.44
N GLY A 106 -1.22 -2.18 -15.83
CA GLY A 106 -0.68 -2.64 -14.55
C GLY A 106 0.30 -3.82 -14.63
N TYR A 107 0.73 -4.25 -15.82
CA TYR A 107 1.68 -5.36 -15.98
C TYR A 107 3.06 -5.06 -15.40
N GLY A 108 3.57 -3.84 -15.57
CA GLY A 108 4.86 -3.45 -15.00
C GLY A 108 4.87 -3.51 -13.47
N ARG A 109 3.75 -3.12 -12.84
CA ARG A 109 3.57 -3.22 -11.40
C ARG A 109 3.60 -4.68 -10.94
N GLU A 110 2.82 -5.54 -11.61
CA GLU A 110 2.77 -6.97 -11.29
C GLU A 110 4.14 -7.63 -11.47
N ALA A 111 4.90 -7.25 -12.50
CA ALA A 111 6.26 -7.74 -12.72
C ALA A 111 7.20 -7.31 -11.58
N ALA A 112 7.16 -6.03 -11.17
CA ALA A 112 7.96 -5.52 -10.07
C ALA A 112 7.60 -6.18 -8.73
N GLU A 113 6.30 -6.41 -8.44
CA GLU A 113 5.84 -7.13 -7.25
C GLU A 113 6.38 -8.57 -7.21
N LEU A 114 6.43 -9.26 -8.36
CA LEU A 114 7.04 -10.60 -8.48
C LEU A 114 8.57 -10.57 -8.23
N LEU A 115 9.27 -9.52 -8.69
CA LEU A 115 10.70 -9.35 -8.41
C LEU A 115 10.96 -9.06 -6.92
N LEU A 116 10.13 -8.24 -6.26
CA LEU A 116 10.23 -8.02 -4.81
C LEU A 116 10.01 -9.33 -4.04
N ALA A 117 9.01 -10.12 -4.44
CA ALA A 117 8.76 -11.43 -3.85
C ALA A 117 9.95 -12.37 -4.03
N LEU A 118 10.60 -12.35 -5.21
CA LEU A 118 11.81 -13.12 -5.44
C LEU A 118 12.97 -12.66 -4.53
N ALA A 119 13.23 -11.35 -4.47
CA ALA A 119 14.31 -10.78 -3.67
C ALA A 119 14.17 -11.11 -2.18
N PHE A 120 13.01 -10.84 -1.59
CA PHE A 120 12.81 -11.02 -0.15
C PHE A 120 12.58 -12.48 0.24
N ASN A 121 11.70 -13.19 -0.48
CA ASN A 121 11.28 -14.53 -0.04
C ASN A 121 12.26 -15.63 -0.46
N LYS A 122 12.96 -15.47 -1.59
CA LYS A 122 13.89 -16.48 -2.11
C LYS A 122 15.34 -16.11 -1.88
N PHE A 123 15.74 -14.87 -2.17
CA PHE A 123 17.14 -14.45 -2.04
C PHE A 123 17.50 -13.91 -0.65
N GLY A 124 16.51 -13.71 0.23
CA GLY A 124 16.76 -13.19 1.58
C GLY A 124 17.38 -11.80 1.57
N ALA A 125 16.97 -10.97 0.62
CA ALA A 125 17.39 -9.58 0.52
C ALA A 125 17.05 -8.83 1.82
N HIS A 126 17.94 -7.95 2.26
CA HIS A 126 17.64 -6.99 3.32
C HIS A 126 17.01 -5.72 2.75
N LYS A 127 17.39 -5.34 1.53
CA LYS A 127 16.97 -4.11 0.86
C LYS A 127 16.86 -4.32 -0.64
N VAL A 128 15.82 -3.77 -1.24
CA VAL A 128 15.70 -3.66 -2.71
C VAL A 128 15.70 -2.20 -3.10
N VAL A 129 16.45 -1.85 -4.15
CA VAL A 129 16.57 -0.49 -4.68
C VAL A 129 16.07 -0.41 -6.13
N GLY A 130 15.74 0.79 -6.56
CA GLY A 130 15.37 1.09 -7.93
C GLY A 130 15.65 2.55 -8.23
N MET A 131 16.06 2.84 -9.47
CA MET A 131 16.37 4.18 -9.91
C MET A 131 15.56 4.56 -11.13
N CYS A 132 15.25 5.83 -11.29
CA CYS A 132 14.68 6.33 -12.54
C CYS A 132 15.07 7.78 -12.78
N ASN A 133 15.06 8.21 -14.04
CA ASN A 133 15.11 9.63 -14.40
C ASN A 133 13.99 10.39 -13.67
N ALA A 134 14.27 11.57 -13.13
CA ALA A 134 13.28 12.39 -12.40
C ALA A 134 12.07 12.82 -13.24
N HIS A 135 12.19 12.80 -14.57
CA HIS A 135 11.08 13.06 -15.51
C HIS A 135 10.24 11.81 -15.82
N ASN A 136 10.68 10.62 -15.41
CA ASN A 136 9.94 9.37 -15.58
C ASN A 136 8.90 9.18 -14.46
N HIS A 137 7.85 10.00 -14.49
CA HIS A 137 6.77 9.96 -13.50
C HIS A 137 6.06 8.61 -13.43
N ARG A 138 6.03 7.84 -14.52
CA ARG A 138 5.40 6.50 -14.55
C ARG A 138 6.20 5.50 -13.72
N SER A 139 7.52 5.50 -13.87
CA SER A 139 8.39 4.62 -13.09
C SER A 139 8.44 5.04 -11.62
N SER A 140 8.48 6.36 -11.36
CA SER A 140 8.47 6.86 -9.97
C SER A 140 7.18 6.46 -9.25
N ALA A 141 6.01 6.70 -9.86
CA ALA A 141 4.73 6.34 -9.29
C ALA A 141 4.61 4.81 -9.08
N LEU A 142 5.14 4.00 -10.00
CA LEU A 142 5.13 2.55 -9.85
C LEU A 142 5.99 2.10 -8.66
N MET A 143 7.22 2.63 -8.53
CA MET A 143 8.10 2.30 -7.39
C MET A 143 7.45 2.69 -6.05
N GLU A 144 6.82 3.86 -5.99
CA GLU A 144 6.02 4.28 -4.83
C GLU A 144 4.85 3.31 -4.59
N HIS A 145 4.12 2.92 -5.64
CA HIS A 145 2.95 2.04 -5.55
C HIS A 145 3.28 0.65 -4.99
N ILE A 146 4.43 0.08 -5.36
CA ILE A 146 4.92 -1.20 -4.84
C ILE A 146 5.60 -1.05 -3.47
N GLY A 147 5.48 0.12 -2.85
CA GLY A 147 5.87 0.33 -1.47
C GLY A 147 7.30 0.79 -1.25
N MET A 148 8.01 1.19 -2.31
CA MET A 148 9.34 1.77 -2.19
C MET A 148 9.26 3.25 -1.83
N ARG A 149 10.12 3.68 -0.91
CA ARG A 149 10.27 5.09 -0.52
C ARG A 149 11.41 5.73 -1.31
N ARG A 150 11.21 6.97 -1.75
CA ARG A 150 12.30 7.80 -2.30
C ARG A 150 13.26 8.19 -1.18
N GLU A 151 14.49 7.71 -1.23
CA GLU A 151 15.52 8.05 -0.24
C GLU A 151 16.48 9.14 -0.73
N GLY A 152 16.57 9.36 -2.05
CA GLY A 152 17.55 10.28 -2.60
C GLY A 152 17.13 10.90 -3.94
N VAL A 153 17.75 12.05 -4.21
CA VAL A 153 17.78 12.70 -5.51
C VAL A 153 19.24 12.98 -5.85
N PHE A 154 19.77 12.26 -6.84
CA PHE A 154 21.09 12.54 -7.38
C PHE A 154 20.96 13.68 -8.40
N LYS A 155 21.58 14.81 -8.08
CA LYS A 155 21.44 16.05 -8.85
C LYS A 155 22.31 16.00 -10.09
N GLU A 156 21.72 16.31 -11.24
CA GLU A 156 22.46 16.38 -12.52
C GLU A 156 23.22 15.07 -12.83
N GLU A 157 22.64 13.92 -12.47
CA GLU A 157 23.27 12.60 -12.58
C GLU A 157 23.23 12.03 -14.02
N LEU A 158 22.13 12.27 -14.75
CA LEU A 158 21.88 11.67 -16.07
C LEU A 158 21.96 12.73 -17.17
N TYR A 159 22.69 12.47 -18.26
CA TYR A 159 22.71 13.34 -19.44
C TYR A 159 21.62 12.93 -20.45
N TRP A 160 20.43 13.50 -20.27
CA TRP A 160 19.22 13.13 -21.01
C TRP A 160 18.61 14.33 -21.74
N ASN A 161 18.28 14.17 -23.03
CA ASN A 161 17.67 15.22 -23.86
C ASN A 161 18.51 16.52 -23.89
N GLU A 162 19.80 16.38 -24.16
CA GLU A 162 20.81 17.45 -24.27
C GLU A 162 21.02 18.28 -22.98
N ARG A 163 20.56 17.79 -21.83
CA ARG A 163 20.71 18.44 -20.53
C ARG A 163 21.01 17.45 -19.41
N TRP A 164 21.69 17.92 -18.38
CA TRP A 164 21.80 17.16 -17.14
C TRP A 164 20.46 17.15 -16.40
N THR A 165 20.06 15.98 -15.91
CA THR A 165 18.80 15.76 -15.21
C THR A 165 19.01 14.96 -13.93
N ASP A 166 18.12 15.17 -12.98
CA ASP A 166 18.15 14.47 -11.70
C ASP A 166 17.76 12.99 -11.88
N GLN A 167 18.33 12.11 -11.04
CA GLN A 167 17.91 10.72 -10.88
C GLN A 167 17.28 10.54 -9.50
N TYR A 168 16.15 9.83 -9.44
CA TYR A 168 15.53 9.45 -8.18
C TYR A 168 16.01 8.08 -7.74
N PHE A 169 16.29 7.95 -6.44
CA PHE A 169 16.69 6.71 -5.81
C PHE A 169 15.59 6.25 -4.84
N TYR A 170 15.05 5.06 -5.09
CA TYR A 170 14.01 4.43 -4.30
C TYR A 170 14.54 3.18 -3.61
N SER A 171 13.94 2.83 -2.48
CA SER A 171 14.18 1.54 -1.86
C SER A 171 13.05 1.06 -0.94
N ILE A 172 13.06 -0.23 -0.63
CA ILE A 172 12.21 -0.88 0.36
C ILE A 172 13.04 -1.88 1.18
N LEU A 173 12.80 -1.93 2.49
CA LEU A 173 13.43 -2.86 3.43
C LEU A 173 12.61 -4.16 3.58
N ASP A 174 13.27 -5.21 4.03
CA ASP A 174 12.63 -6.49 4.34
C ASP A 174 11.50 -6.36 5.38
N SER A 175 11.70 -5.53 6.41
CA SER A 175 10.69 -5.23 7.43
C SER A 175 9.48 -4.49 6.86
N GLU A 176 9.69 -3.55 5.94
CA GLU A 176 8.65 -2.78 5.27
C GLU A 176 7.84 -3.66 4.32
N TYR A 177 8.53 -4.52 3.55
CA TYR A 177 7.89 -5.51 2.68
C TYR A 177 7.06 -6.52 3.50
N ALA A 178 7.59 -7.02 4.62
CA ALA A 178 6.87 -7.94 5.50
C ALA A 178 5.62 -7.28 6.11
N ALA A 179 5.71 -6.01 6.52
CA ALA A 179 4.57 -5.24 6.96
C ALA A 179 3.52 -5.09 5.85
N GLN A 180 3.91 -4.78 4.61
CA GLN A 180 2.99 -4.70 3.47
C GLN A 180 2.35 -6.04 3.09
N ALA A 181 3.09 -7.15 3.17
CA ALA A 181 2.52 -8.47 2.92
C ALA A 181 1.50 -8.86 4.01
N LYS A 182 1.77 -8.49 5.27
CA LYS A 182 0.87 -8.73 6.42
C LYS A 182 -0.35 -7.80 6.42
N PHE A 183 -0.18 -6.54 5.98
CA PHE A 183 -1.16 -5.47 6.18
C PHE A 183 -1.69 -4.84 4.88
N GLY A 184 -0.85 -4.66 3.87
CA GLY A 184 -1.16 -3.97 2.61
C GLY A 184 -2.22 -4.67 1.76
N MET A 185 -2.16 -5.99 1.57
CA MET A 185 -3.20 -6.70 0.79
C MET A 185 -4.55 -6.76 1.50
N MET A 186 -4.56 -6.92 2.82
CA MET A 186 -5.80 -6.96 3.61
C MET A 186 -6.46 -5.58 3.64
N TYR A 187 -5.69 -4.53 3.93
CA TYR A 187 -6.24 -3.20 4.21
C TYR A 187 -6.54 -2.37 2.96
N ARG A 188 -5.78 -2.53 1.86
CA ARG A 188 -6.06 -1.83 0.59
C ARG A 188 -7.49 -2.07 0.09
N SER A 189 -8.04 -3.27 0.33
CA SER A 189 -9.38 -3.64 -0.15
C SER A 189 -10.51 -2.81 0.47
N PHE A 190 -10.31 -2.25 1.66
CA PHE A 190 -11.33 -1.50 2.36
C PHE A 190 -10.92 -0.07 2.76
N PHE A 191 -9.64 0.30 2.60
CA PHE A 191 -9.13 1.63 2.91
C PHE A 191 -9.87 2.73 2.13
N VAL A 192 -9.93 3.92 2.74
CA VAL A 192 -10.52 5.13 2.15
C VAL A 192 -9.49 6.24 2.33
N SER A 193 -8.85 6.64 1.23
CA SER A 193 -7.84 7.71 1.23
C SER A 193 -8.49 9.09 1.36
N GLN A 194 -7.69 10.14 1.57
CA GLN A 194 -8.20 11.51 1.50
C GLN A 194 -8.70 11.87 0.10
N HIS A 195 -8.13 11.28 -0.95
CA HIS A 195 -8.59 11.48 -2.32
C HIS A 195 -9.98 10.89 -2.58
N ASP A 196 -10.33 9.81 -1.87
CA ASP A 196 -11.65 9.18 -1.95
C ASP A 196 -12.73 9.95 -1.18
N GLN A 197 -12.35 10.95 -0.38
CA GLN A 197 -13.26 11.80 0.38
C GLN A 197 -13.79 12.94 -0.53
N ASP A 198 -14.68 12.59 -1.46
CA ASP A 198 -15.27 13.52 -2.44
C ASP A 198 -16.24 14.57 -1.84
N TYR A 199 -16.38 14.60 -0.52
CA TYR A 199 -17.28 15.49 0.22
C TYR A 199 -16.64 15.95 1.54
N HIS A 200 -16.15 17.20 1.58
CA HIS A 200 -15.44 17.79 2.73
C HIS A 200 -14.21 16.99 3.22
N PRO A 201 -13.22 16.72 2.34
CA PRO A 201 -12.02 15.91 2.65
C PRO A 201 -11.17 16.44 3.82
N GLU A 202 -11.36 17.68 4.23
CA GLU A 202 -10.70 18.33 5.36
C GLU A 202 -11.25 17.89 6.72
N VAL A 203 -12.48 17.37 6.78
CA VAL A 203 -13.20 17.04 8.04
C VAL A 203 -13.96 15.70 8.00
N ALA A 204 -13.85 14.95 6.90
CA ALA A 204 -14.62 13.74 6.68
C ALA A 204 -13.89 12.44 7.12
N CYS A 205 -12.83 12.54 7.94
CA CYS A 205 -12.12 11.37 8.48
C CYS A 205 -13.05 10.38 9.19
N GLY A 206 -14.07 10.86 9.93
CA GLY A 206 -15.05 9.99 10.56
C GLY A 206 -15.95 9.23 9.57
N VAL A 207 -16.29 9.85 8.42
CA VAL A 207 -17.01 9.16 7.33
C VAL A 207 -16.12 8.08 6.73
N ALA A 208 -14.85 8.41 6.46
CA ALA A 208 -13.86 7.50 5.91
C ALA A 208 -13.64 6.28 6.83
N SER A 209 -13.41 6.52 8.12
CA SER A 209 -13.22 5.45 9.11
C SER A 209 -14.43 4.54 9.24
N LEU A 210 -15.66 5.08 9.28
CA LEU A 210 -16.86 4.24 9.34
C LEU A 210 -17.04 3.44 8.05
N LEU A 211 -16.79 4.05 6.88
CA LEU A 211 -16.86 3.35 5.60
C LEU A 211 -15.84 2.21 5.51
N MET A 212 -14.62 2.40 6.04
CA MET A 212 -13.62 1.32 6.15
C MET A 212 -14.14 0.14 6.99
N LEU A 213 -14.78 0.40 8.14
CA LEU A 213 -15.38 -0.65 8.98
C LEU A 213 -16.51 -1.39 8.24
N LEU A 214 -17.38 -0.66 7.54
CA LEU A 214 -18.46 -1.25 6.75
C LEU A 214 -17.91 -2.12 5.60
N ARG A 215 -16.90 -1.62 4.87
CA ARG A 215 -16.25 -2.36 3.79
C ARG A 215 -15.56 -3.63 4.30
N TYR A 216 -14.83 -3.54 5.41
CA TYR A 216 -14.19 -4.70 6.05
C TYR A 216 -15.20 -5.82 6.36
N HIS A 217 -16.38 -5.44 6.87
CA HIS A 217 -17.44 -6.39 7.21
C HIS A 217 -18.39 -6.73 6.05
N GLN A 218 -18.12 -6.24 4.83
CA GLN A 218 -19.00 -6.43 3.67
C GLN A 218 -20.44 -5.94 3.94
N LEU A 219 -20.56 -4.83 4.67
CA LEU A 219 -21.82 -4.14 4.99
C LEU A 219 -21.97 -2.83 4.21
N ALA A 220 -21.06 -2.55 3.28
CA ALA A 220 -21.05 -1.35 2.46
C ALA A 220 -21.77 -1.50 1.12
N ASP A 221 -22.46 -2.62 0.88
CA ASP A 221 -23.23 -2.83 -0.35
C ASP A 221 -24.22 -1.66 -0.51
N GLU A 222 -24.10 -0.93 -1.62
CA GLU A 222 -24.86 0.28 -1.97
C GLU A 222 -24.53 1.57 -1.16
N VAL A 223 -23.59 1.54 -0.21
CA VAL A 223 -23.19 2.71 0.58
C VAL A 223 -21.98 3.41 -0.05
N THR A 224 -22.21 4.52 -0.75
CA THR A 224 -21.14 5.42 -1.25
C THR A 224 -20.66 6.38 -0.15
N PHE A 225 -19.48 6.98 -0.33
CA PHE A 225 -18.94 7.97 0.59
C PHE A 225 -19.92 9.14 0.80
N LEU A 226 -20.40 9.72 -0.30
CA LEU A 226 -21.38 10.80 -0.28
C LEU A 226 -22.68 10.42 0.45
N LEU A 227 -23.21 9.22 0.21
CA LEU A 227 -24.43 8.76 0.89
C LEU A 227 -24.20 8.62 2.38
N LEU A 228 -23.06 8.04 2.78
CA LEU A 228 -22.71 7.91 4.19
C LEU A 228 -22.53 9.27 4.87
N ALA A 229 -21.87 10.23 4.21
CA ALA A 229 -21.71 11.58 4.72
C ALA A 229 -23.06 12.29 4.94
N GLN A 230 -24.03 12.06 4.06
CA GLN A 230 -25.40 12.58 4.20
C GLN A 230 -26.16 11.91 5.35
N GLU A 231 -26.07 10.58 5.49
CA GLU A 231 -26.72 9.84 6.59
C GLU A 231 -26.13 10.22 7.96
N LEU A 232 -24.82 10.45 8.03
CA LEU A 232 -24.15 10.97 9.23
C LEU A 232 -24.37 12.48 9.45
N ARG A 233 -25.08 13.13 8.52
CA ARG A 233 -25.38 14.57 8.53
C ARG A 233 -24.11 15.41 8.71
N LEU A 234 -23.04 15.10 7.97
CA LEU A 234 -21.69 15.67 8.16
C LEU A 234 -21.68 17.21 8.34
N THR A 235 -22.52 17.91 7.59
CA THR A 235 -22.60 19.38 7.51
C THR A 235 -23.65 19.99 8.45
N ASP A 236 -24.41 19.19 9.19
CA ASP A 236 -25.36 19.71 10.18
C ASP A 236 -24.60 20.34 11.36
N PRO A 237 -24.98 21.54 11.83
CA PRO A 237 -24.39 22.17 13.00
C PRO A 237 -24.43 21.27 14.25
N PRO A 238 -23.40 21.29 15.12
CA PRO A 238 -23.32 20.44 16.30
C PRO A 238 -24.54 20.55 17.22
N ALA A 239 -25.09 21.75 17.38
CA ALA A 239 -26.29 21.99 18.19
C ALA A 239 -27.54 21.21 17.69
N ILE A 240 -27.68 21.00 16.37
CA ILE A 240 -28.78 20.21 15.79
C ILE A 240 -28.59 18.72 16.06
N LYS A 241 -27.33 18.30 16.19
CA LYS A 241 -26.94 16.91 16.48
C LYS A 241 -26.93 16.57 17.98
N GLY A 242 -27.04 17.59 18.85
CA GLY A 242 -27.07 17.46 20.31
C GLY A 242 -25.73 17.78 21.02
N TYR A 243 -24.78 18.39 20.31
CA TYR A 243 -23.46 18.79 20.81
C TYR A 243 -23.39 20.27 21.16
N GLN A 244 -22.27 20.70 21.75
CA GLN A 244 -22.08 22.09 22.13
C GLN A 244 -21.88 22.95 20.89
N ALA A 245 -22.38 24.18 20.90
CA ALA A 245 -22.19 25.12 19.79
C ALA A 245 -20.72 25.51 19.57
N THR A 246 -19.84 25.20 20.53
CA THR A 246 -18.38 25.39 20.48
C THR A 246 -17.64 24.22 19.85
N ASP A 247 -18.31 23.10 19.59
CA ASP A 247 -17.73 21.96 18.88
C ASP A 247 -17.58 22.26 17.37
N PRO A 248 -16.76 21.50 16.62
CA PRO A 248 -16.52 21.74 15.19
C PRO A 248 -17.80 21.94 14.36
N PRO A 249 -17.88 22.98 13.51
CA PRO A 249 -19.10 23.28 12.78
C PRO A 249 -19.49 22.21 11.76
N ILE A 250 -18.52 21.42 11.28
CA ILE A 250 -18.69 20.32 10.32
C ILE A 250 -17.87 19.15 10.85
N GLY A 251 -18.44 17.94 10.85
CA GLY A 251 -17.75 16.75 11.31
C GLY A 251 -18.68 15.62 11.73
N VAL A 252 -18.08 14.44 11.93
CA VAL A 252 -18.75 13.26 12.48
C VAL A 252 -18.41 13.13 13.95
N TYR A 253 -19.46 13.06 14.76
CA TYR A 253 -19.33 12.87 16.20
C TYR A 253 -19.62 11.42 16.61
N PRO A 254 -19.17 10.98 17.81
CA PRO A 254 -19.37 9.60 18.26
C PRO A 254 -20.82 9.10 18.16
N GLU A 255 -21.79 9.89 18.63
CA GLU A 255 -23.20 9.50 18.62
C GLU A 255 -23.82 9.53 17.22
N ASP A 256 -23.26 10.24 16.24
CA ASP A 256 -23.69 10.11 14.84
C ASP A 256 -23.37 8.70 14.32
N VAL A 257 -22.17 8.18 14.62
CA VAL A 257 -21.78 6.80 14.28
C VAL A 257 -22.70 5.79 14.96
N TYR A 258 -22.99 5.97 16.25
CA TYR A 258 -23.83 5.04 17.00
C TYR A 258 -25.27 5.04 16.50
N ARG A 259 -25.86 6.21 16.20
CA ARG A 259 -27.20 6.32 15.62
C ARG A 259 -27.28 5.59 14.29
N PHE A 260 -26.32 5.82 13.39
CA PHE A 260 -26.24 5.13 12.10
C PHE A 260 -26.23 3.60 12.26
N LEU A 261 -25.37 3.08 13.15
CA LEU A 261 -25.26 1.63 13.38
C LEU A 261 -26.54 1.06 13.99
N LEU A 262 -27.17 1.77 14.94
CA LEU A 262 -28.44 1.38 15.55
C LEU A 262 -29.60 1.36 14.55
N ASP A 263 -29.73 2.40 13.72
CA ASP A 263 -30.79 2.53 12.72
C ASP A 263 -30.69 1.41 11.67
N ARG A 264 -29.48 1.01 11.31
CA ARG A 264 -29.21 -0.13 10.42
C ARG A 264 -29.17 -1.50 11.12
N LYS A 265 -29.41 -1.54 12.44
CA LYS A 265 -29.38 -2.77 13.27
C LYS A 265 -28.05 -3.54 13.17
N ILE A 266 -26.96 -2.82 12.95
CA ILE A 266 -25.61 -3.37 12.96
C ILE A 266 -25.17 -3.51 14.42
N LEU A 267 -24.68 -4.68 14.81
CA LEU A 267 -24.19 -4.90 16.18
C LEU A 267 -22.80 -4.28 16.32
N PHE A 268 -22.56 -3.56 17.41
CA PHE A 268 -21.29 -2.87 17.66
C PHE A 268 -20.94 -2.76 19.15
N ARG A 269 -19.70 -2.36 19.44
CA ARG A 269 -19.17 -2.08 20.78
C ARG A 269 -18.46 -0.72 20.78
N VAL A 270 -18.57 0.05 21.86
CA VAL A 270 -18.16 1.47 21.93
C VAL A 270 -16.99 1.78 22.87
N SER A 271 -16.47 0.79 23.60
CA SER A 271 -15.40 1.00 24.58
C SER A 271 -14.74 -0.33 24.91
N PHE A 272 -13.50 -0.23 25.39
CA PHE A 272 -12.64 -1.37 25.71
C PHE A 272 -11.79 -1.06 26.94
N PHE A 273 -11.56 -2.06 27.79
CA PHE A 273 -10.49 -2.00 28.78
C PHE A 273 -9.14 -2.19 28.10
N LYS A 274 -8.06 -1.64 28.68
CA LYS A 274 -6.70 -1.70 28.11
C LYS A 274 -6.28 -3.11 27.68
N HIS A 275 -6.65 -4.13 28.46
CA HIS A 275 -6.31 -5.54 28.18
C HIS A 275 -7.16 -6.20 27.09
N GLU A 276 -8.26 -5.59 26.65
CA GLU A 276 -9.17 -6.18 25.66
C GLU A 276 -8.77 -5.87 24.23
N TRP A 277 -8.01 -4.80 23.98
CA TRP A 277 -7.67 -4.32 22.63
C TRP A 277 -7.06 -5.40 21.75
N GLU A 278 -6.06 -6.12 22.27
CA GLU A 278 -5.38 -7.19 21.55
C GLU A 278 -6.36 -8.29 21.13
N THR A 279 -7.18 -8.77 22.07
CA THR A 279 -8.19 -9.79 21.78
C THR A 279 -9.32 -9.30 20.86
N CYS A 280 -9.65 -8.01 20.91
CA CYS A 280 -10.70 -7.43 20.08
C CYS A 280 -10.22 -7.25 18.64
N LEU A 281 -8.96 -6.87 18.43
CA LEU A 281 -8.36 -6.71 17.10
C LEU A 281 -8.28 -8.05 16.34
N LEU A 282 -8.25 -9.19 17.04
CA LEU A 282 -8.44 -10.51 16.42
C LEU A 282 -9.83 -10.68 15.76
N SER A 283 -10.83 -9.92 16.21
CA SER A 283 -12.21 -10.00 15.70
C SER A 283 -12.51 -8.97 14.60
N GLY A 284 -11.62 -8.01 14.38
CA GLY A 284 -11.78 -6.98 13.35
C GLY A 284 -11.28 -5.60 13.78
N PRO A 285 -11.29 -4.63 12.85
CA PRO A 285 -10.77 -3.29 13.06
C PRO A 285 -11.63 -2.48 14.04
N ILE A 286 -10.99 -1.52 14.69
CA ILE A 286 -11.61 -0.63 15.68
C ILE A 286 -11.43 0.81 15.21
N MET A 287 -12.53 1.52 14.95
CA MET A 287 -12.52 2.97 14.70
C MET A 287 -12.30 3.69 16.02
N VAL A 288 -11.34 4.61 16.09
CA VAL A 288 -11.00 5.34 17.32
C VAL A 288 -10.88 6.83 17.03
N LEU A 289 -11.26 7.64 18.02
CA LEU A 289 -11.05 9.09 17.97
C LEU A 289 -9.83 9.43 18.81
N MET A 290 -8.83 10.03 18.17
CA MET A 290 -7.60 10.50 18.78
C MET A 290 -7.58 12.03 18.87
N ARG A 291 -6.81 12.56 19.82
CA ARG A 291 -6.40 13.97 19.88
C ARG A 291 -5.02 14.07 19.25
N ASP A 292 -4.77 15.19 18.59
CA ASP A 292 -3.46 15.49 18.04
C ASP A 292 -2.45 15.85 19.16
N ASP A 293 -1.19 15.48 18.96
CA ASP A 293 -0.06 15.81 19.85
C ASP A 293 0.82 16.97 19.31
N GLY A 294 0.58 17.49 18.10
CA GLY A 294 1.22 18.72 17.61
C GLY A 294 0.84 19.18 16.19
N ASP A 295 0.71 20.51 16.02
CA ASP A 295 0.68 21.41 14.83
C ASP A 295 0.13 20.96 13.44
N GLU A 296 -0.23 19.70 13.20
CA GLU A 296 -0.72 19.22 11.90
C GLU A 296 -2.24 19.23 11.80
N PHE A 297 -2.98 19.01 12.90
CA PHE A 297 -4.43 19.08 12.92
C PHE A 297 -4.91 20.26 13.77
N GLU A 298 -5.95 20.95 13.31
CA GLU A 298 -6.72 21.88 14.15
C GLU A 298 -7.16 21.16 15.45
N PRO A 299 -7.44 21.85 16.58
CA PRO A 299 -7.57 21.28 17.94
C PRO A 299 -8.78 20.33 18.18
N HIS A 300 -9.20 19.62 17.15
CA HIS A 300 -10.39 18.82 17.04
C HIS A 300 -9.97 17.36 16.75
N GLY A 301 -10.68 16.40 17.35
CA GLY A 301 -10.25 15.00 17.30
C GLY A 301 -10.21 14.42 15.88
N HIS A 302 -9.28 13.49 15.65
CA HIS A 302 -9.04 12.82 14.38
C HIS A 302 -9.47 11.34 14.46
N TRP A 303 -10.28 10.90 13.50
CA TRP A 303 -10.73 9.51 13.43
C TRP A 303 -9.75 8.67 12.63
N VAL A 304 -9.34 7.55 13.21
CA VAL A 304 -8.47 6.54 12.58
C VAL A 304 -9.02 5.13 12.80
N VAL A 305 -8.49 4.14 12.08
CA VAL A 305 -8.92 2.74 12.22
C VAL A 305 -7.75 1.88 12.70
N VAL A 306 -7.78 1.43 13.96
CA VAL A 306 -6.80 0.50 14.51
C VAL A 306 -7.07 -0.90 13.98
N VAL A 307 -6.03 -1.57 13.49
CA VAL A 307 -6.15 -2.83 12.75
C VAL A 307 -5.30 -3.96 13.31
N ASP A 308 -4.20 -3.65 14.03
CA ASP A 308 -3.38 -4.66 14.69
C ASP A 308 -2.71 -4.10 15.95
N LYS A 309 -2.26 -5.01 16.83
CA LYS A 309 -1.40 -4.70 17.98
C LYS A 309 -0.37 -5.82 18.13
N GLU A 310 0.91 -5.48 17.97
CA GLU A 310 2.02 -6.41 18.14
C GLU A 310 2.93 -5.93 19.28
N GLY A 311 2.94 -6.67 20.39
CA GLY A 311 3.63 -6.24 21.60
C GLY A 311 3.08 -4.88 22.10
N PRO A 312 3.92 -3.86 22.32
CA PRO A 312 3.49 -2.53 22.72
C PRO A 312 3.11 -1.63 21.53
N VAL A 313 3.09 -2.11 20.28
CA VAL A 313 2.87 -1.25 19.11
C VAL A 313 1.48 -1.49 18.51
N PHE A 314 0.70 -0.42 18.37
CA PHE A 314 -0.53 -0.42 17.58
C PHE A 314 -0.24 -0.08 16.12
N THR A 315 -0.94 -0.75 15.20
CA THR A 315 -1.00 -0.39 13.78
C THR A 315 -2.38 0.16 13.46
N TYR A 316 -2.45 1.30 12.78
CA TYR A 316 -3.69 1.96 12.40
C TYR A 316 -3.66 2.52 10.98
N LEU A 317 -4.84 2.70 10.38
CA LEU A 317 -5.06 3.31 9.08
C LEU A 317 -5.47 4.76 9.26
N ASP A 318 -4.72 5.67 8.65
CA ASP A 318 -4.97 7.10 8.69
C ASP A 318 -5.68 7.56 7.40
N PRO A 319 -6.95 8.01 7.47
CA PRO A 319 -7.66 8.50 6.29
C PRO A 319 -7.14 9.86 5.80
N TRP A 320 -6.30 10.57 6.56
CA TRP A 320 -5.67 11.83 6.17
C TRP A 320 -4.37 11.61 5.40
N TYR A 321 -4.37 10.60 4.54
CA TYR A 321 -3.27 10.28 3.65
C TYR A 321 -3.63 10.65 2.20
N LYS A 322 -2.74 11.40 1.55
CA LYS A 322 -2.90 11.94 0.19
C LYS A 322 -2.15 11.14 -0.89
N GLY A 323 -1.46 10.05 -0.53
CA GLY A 323 -0.74 9.23 -1.50
C GLY A 323 -1.44 7.91 -1.81
N ASP A 324 -0.86 7.15 -2.74
CA ASP A 324 -1.29 5.79 -3.09
C ASP A 324 -0.27 4.70 -2.65
N SER A 325 0.86 5.10 -2.04
CA SER A 325 2.04 4.24 -1.80
C SER A 325 2.00 3.39 -0.52
N GLY A 326 0.86 3.32 0.19
CA GLY A 326 0.72 2.47 1.39
C GLY A 326 1.14 3.11 2.71
N GLU A 327 1.62 4.36 2.72
CA GLU A 327 2.02 5.08 3.95
C GLU A 327 0.82 5.51 4.83
N TYR A 328 -0.41 5.17 4.44
CA TYR A 328 -1.59 5.31 5.29
C TYR A 328 -1.61 4.32 6.46
N VAL A 329 -0.77 3.28 6.43
CA VAL A 329 -0.56 2.37 7.55
C VAL A 329 0.47 2.99 8.48
N ARG A 330 0.04 3.43 9.67
CA ARG A 330 0.88 4.05 10.69
C ARG A 330 1.02 3.14 11.90
N GLN A 331 2.09 3.37 12.66
CA GLN A 331 2.37 2.66 13.90
C GLN A 331 2.56 3.65 15.05
N ILE A 332 2.09 3.28 16.23
CA ILE A 332 2.20 4.09 17.45
C ILE A 332 2.41 3.20 18.68
N GLU A 333 3.31 3.60 19.56
CA GLU A 333 3.55 2.92 20.85
C GLU A 333 2.31 3.03 21.76
N GLU A 334 2.02 1.99 22.52
CA GLU A 334 0.82 1.85 23.35
C GLU A 334 0.71 3.01 24.36
N SER A 335 1.82 3.45 24.94
CA SER A 335 1.82 4.59 25.86
C SER A 335 1.38 5.87 25.16
N ALA A 336 1.92 6.16 23.98
CA ALA A 336 1.58 7.35 23.19
C ALA A 336 0.15 7.27 22.65
N PHE A 337 -0.29 6.08 22.23
CA PHE A 337 -1.66 5.84 21.81
C PHE A 337 -2.66 6.24 22.91
N PHE A 338 -2.43 5.80 24.15
CA PHE A 338 -3.32 6.13 25.27
C PHE A 338 -3.22 7.57 25.76
N GLU A 339 -2.15 8.30 25.43
CA GLU A 339 -2.06 9.75 25.65
C GLU A 339 -2.96 10.52 24.65
N CYS A 340 -3.04 10.04 23.41
CA CYS A 340 -3.85 10.65 22.35
C CYS A 340 -5.31 10.15 22.35
N PHE A 341 -5.59 8.96 22.88
CA PHE A 341 -6.90 8.33 22.82
C PHE A 341 -7.95 9.11 23.62
N THR A 342 -9.05 9.51 22.97
CA THR A 342 -10.12 10.30 23.61
C THR A 342 -11.02 9.53 24.56
N GLY A 343 -10.90 8.20 24.59
CA GLY A 343 -11.86 7.31 25.24
C GLY A 343 -12.98 6.84 24.30
N CYS A 344 -13.05 7.35 23.07
CA CYS A 344 -14.06 6.95 22.09
C CYS A 344 -13.50 5.94 21.09
N ALA A 345 -14.04 4.73 21.12
CA ALA A 345 -13.72 3.66 20.18
C ALA A 345 -15.01 2.99 19.69
N CYS A 346 -15.02 2.41 18.50
CA CYS A 346 -16.19 1.74 17.94
C CYS A 346 -15.74 0.54 17.11
N GLN A 347 -16.31 -0.64 17.37
CA GLN A 347 -16.06 -1.86 16.60
C GLN A 347 -17.39 -2.48 16.19
N ILE A 348 -17.54 -2.83 14.91
CA ILE A 348 -18.67 -3.64 14.44
C ILE A 348 -18.43 -5.10 14.85
N ILE A 349 -19.48 -5.77 15.33
CA ILE A 349 -19.44 -7.18 15.73
C ILE A 349 -20.27 -7.99 14.74
N GLN A 350 -19.67 -8.93 14.04
CA GLN A 350 -20.42 -9.93 13.28
C GLN A 350 -20.67 -11.22 14.08
N LYS A 351 -21.93 -11.66 14.11
CA LYS A 351 -22.29 -13.02 14.56
C LYS A 351 -21.90 -14.02 13.47
N GLY A 352 -20.64 -14.46 13.39
CA GLY A 352 -20.34 -15.51 12.40
C GLY A 352 -18.91 -15.95 12.15
N HIS A 353 -17.88 -15.27 12.66
CA HIS A 353 -16.50 -15.77 12.55
C HIS A 353 -15.90 -15.95 13.94
N GLY A 354 -15.90 -17.20 14.42
CA GLY A 354 -14.95 -17.66 15.43
C GLY A 354 -15.01 -17.06 16.84
N VAL A 355 -16.19 -16.92 17.45
CA VAL A 355 -16.29 -16.88 18.92
C VAL A 355 -17.12 -18.05 19.40
N THR A 356 -16.48 -19.21 19.50
CA THR A 356 -16.98 -20.28 20.36
C THR A 356 -16.90 -19.79 21.81
N LYS A 357 -18.07 -19.64 22.43
CA LYS A 357 -18.36 -19.25 23.82
C LYS A 357 -18.38 -17.75 24.11
N PHE A 358 -19.60 -17.22 24.13
CA PHE A 358 -20.02 -16.34 25.22
C PHE A 358 -19.63 -17.02 26.55
N ILE A 359 -18.63 -16.49 27.25
CA ILE A 359 -18.52 -16.68 28.69
C ILE A 359 -19.46 -15.64 29.28
N PRO A 360 -20.58 -16.02 29.91
CA PRO A 360 -21.40 -15.06 30.63
C PRO A 360 -20.53 -14.51 31.75
N VAL A 361 -20.45 -13.18 31.83
CA VAL A 361 -19.96 -12.50 33.03
C VAL A 361 -20.79 -13.06 34.19
N SER A 362 -20.14 -13.78 35.10
CA SER A 362 -20.80 -14.24 36.32
C SER A 362 -21.31 -13.02 37.08
N GLU A 363 -22.54 -13.09 37.57
CA GLU A 363 -23.26 -12.04 38.32
C GLU A 363 -22.57 -11.54 39.62
N GLY A 364 -21.26 -11.75 39.81
CA GLY A 364 -20.51 -11.45 41.03
C GLY A 364 -19.79 -10.10 41.09
N GLU A 365 -19.64 -9.35 39.99
CA GLU A 365 -18.76 -8.16 39.99
C GLU A 365 -19.49 -6.84 39.69
N ARG A 366 -20.72 -6.70 40.21
CA ARG A 366 -21.31 -5.38 40.48
C ARG A 366 -21.12 -5.05 41.96
N GLN A 367 -19.91 -4.68 42.35
CA GLN A 367 -19.63 -3.83 43.52
C GLN A 367 -18.14 -3.47 43.56
N LEU A 368 -17.82 -2.28 43.04
CA LEU A 368 -17.14 -1.18 43.76
C LEU A 368 -16.91 0.00 42.81
#